data_AF-A0A3B0QW82-F1
#
_entry.id   AF-A0A3B0QW82-F1
#
_cell.length_a   1.000
_cell.length_b   1.000
_cell.length_c   1.000
_cell.angle_alpha   90.00
_cell.angle_beta   90.00
_cell.angle_gamma   90.00
#
_symmetry.space_group_name_H-M   'P 1'
#
loop_
_entity.id
_entity.type
_entity.pdbx_description
1 polymer ?
#
loop_
_entity_poly.entity_id
_entity_poly.type
_entity_poly.pdbx_seq_one_letter_code
_entity_poly.pdbx_strand_id
1 'polypeptide(L)'
;MMLPYKFLIYISYSYAVPIGNPLEEEIIKRGFTIKWFSDLEEGKTALHNKSNVLNDIKEVLHYKPDIILTISDSVPDFINALKVQVFHGFNAEKRSFKKDHFRIRGLFDLYCTQGPSTTSIFKMLQKKHKNYEVIETGWSKVDPLFPIEKKPKNTIPTVMIASTFTERLSLAHNEDVYQEIKRLVKAEHYNFTMVLHPKIPKHIVDKWAALEASCF
;
A
#
# COMPACT_ATOMS: atom_id res chain seq x y z
N MET A 1 -16.90 -33.03 1.09
CA MET A 1 -16.58 -31.62 0.77
C MET A 1 -15.12 -31.39 1.06
N MET A 2 -14.39 -30.72 0.18
CA MET A 2 -13.01 -30.30 0.45
C MET A 2 -13.02 -29.31 1.62
N LEU A 3 -12.07 -29.42 2.54
CA LEU A 3 -11.91 -28.42 3.60
C LEU A 3 -11.61 -27.06 2.94
N PRO A 4 -12.22 -25.96 3.42
CA PRO A 4 -11.95 -24.63 2.87
C PRO A 4 -10.49 -24.22 3.13
N TYR A 5 -9.86 -23.58 2.16
CA TYR A 5 -8.49 -23.07 2.30
C TYR A 5 -8.39 -22.06 3.45
N LYS A 6 -7.23 -22.09 4.10
CA LYS A 6 -6.80 -21.16 5.15
C LYS A 6 -5.82 -20.14 4.59
N PHE A 7 -6.20 -18.88 4.63
CA PHE A 7 -5.36 -17.76 4.21
C PHE A 7 -4.73 -17.08 5.42
N LEU A 8 -3.53 -16.55 5.21
CA LEU A 8 -2.88 -15.60 6.11
C LEU A 8 -2.52 -14.35 5.31
N ILE A 9 -2.95 -13.18 5.74
CA ILE A 9 -2.35 -11.92 5.28
C ILE A 9 -1.18 -11.60 6.22
N TYR A 10 0.02 -11.57 5.64
CA TYR A 10 1.27 -11.29 6.33
C TYR A 10 1.76 -9.89 5.99
N ILE A 11 1.98 -9.06 7.01
CA ILE A 11 2.40 -7.66 6.83
C ILE A 11 3.56 -7.32 7.76
N SER A 12 4.21 -6.17 7.50
CA SER A 12 5.18 -5.59 8.42
C SER A 12 4.79 -4.19 8.90
N TYR A 13 4.05 -3.44 8.07
CA TYR A 13 3.77 -2.03 8.31
C TYR A 13 2.31 -1.68 8.04
N SER A 14 1.88 -0.56 8.61
CA SER A 14 0.49 -0.08 8.57
C SER A 14 -0.05 0.16 7.16
N TYR A 15 0.80 0.51 6.18
CA TYR A 15 0.38 0.73 4.79
C TYR A 15 -0.26 -0.51 4.14
N ALA A 16 0.01 -1.70 4.68
CA ALA A 16 -0.46 -2.97 4.14
C ALA A 16 -1.94 -3.25 4.46
N VAL A 17 -2.47 -2.67 5.55
CA VAL A 17 -3.86 -2.84 5.96
C VAL A 17 -4.86 -2.49 4.86
N PRO A 18 -4.81 -1.29 4.23
CA PRO A 18 -5.74 -0.97 3.14
C PRO A 18 -5.53 -1.80 1.86
N ILE A 19 -4.39 -2.48 1.70
CA ILE A 19 -4.16 -3.41 0.60
C ILE A 19 -4.81 -4.77 0.91
N GLY A 20 -4.72 -5.23 2.15
CA GLY A 20 -5.24 -6.55 2.55
C GLY A 20 -6.74 -6.56 2.88
N ASN A 21 -7.35 -5.45 3.30
CA ASN A 21 -8.78 -5.43 3.63
C ASN A 21 -9.70 -5.92 2.48
N PRO A 22 -9.54 -5.45 1.22
CA PRO A 22 -10.37 -5.96 0.11
C PRO A 22 -10.13 -7.45 -0.18
N LEU A 23 -8.89 -7.94 0.05
CA LEU A 23 -8.56 -9.35 -0.09
C LEU A 23 -9.25 -10.19 0.97
N GLU A 24 -9.24 -9.76 2.22
CA GLU A 24 -9.95 -10.40 3.32
C GLU A 24 -11.46 -10.51 3.03
N GLU A 25 -12.09 -9.42 2.58
CA GLU A 25 -13.51 -9.40 2.24
C GLU A 25 -13.85 -10.45 1.16
N GLU A 26 -13.07 -10.50 0.09
CA GLU A 26 -13.29 -11.47 -1.00
C GLU A 26 -12.99 -12.92 -0.57
N ILE A 27 -11.99 -13.15 0.28
CA ILE A 27 -11.68 -14.48 0.84
C ILE A 27 -12.85 -15.00 1.69
N ILE A 28 -13.38 -14.15 2.58
CA ILE A 28 -14.54 -14.48 3.41
C ILE A 28 -15.77 -14.76 2.55
N LYS A 29 -16.04 -13.91 1.54
CA LYS A 29 -17.17 -14.06 0.61
C LYS A 29 -17.12 -15.39 -0.15
N ARG A 30 -15.93 -15.92 -0.43
CA ARG A 30 -15.72 -17.23 -1.05
C ARG A 30 -15.87 -18.42 -0.09
N GLY A 31 -16.12 -18.17 1.19
CA GLY A 31 -16.27 -19.22 2.21
C GLY A 31 -14.94 -19.77 2.73
N PHE A 32 -13.83 -19.07 2.52
CA PHE A 32 -12.53 -19.43 3.06
C PHE A 32 -12.28 -18.78 4.42
N THR A 33 -11.26 -19.26 5.14
CA THR A 33 -10.85 -18.64 6.41
C THR A 33 -9.63 -17.77 6.22
N ILE A 34 -9.53 -16.69 7.00
CA ILE A 34 -8.45 -15.72 6.92
C ILE A 34 -8.02 -15.27 8.31
N LYS A 35 -6.70 -15.19 8.50
CA LYS A 35 -6.05 -14.56 9.66
C LYS A 35 -5.08 -13.48 9.20
N TRP A 36 -4.72 -12.59 10.12
CA TRP A 36 -3.68 -11.58 9.92
C TRP A 36 -2.50 -11.84 10.84
N PHE A 37 -1.30 -11.48 10.40
CA PHE A 37 -0.10 -11.47 11.23
C PHE A 37 0.82 -10.33 10.82
N SER A 38 1.44 -9.68 11.81
CA SER A 38 2.48 -8.68 11.60
C SER A 38 3.76 -9.07 12.33
N ASP A 39 4.89 -9.04 11.61
CA ASP A 39 6.21 -9.34 12.17
C ASP A 39 6.86 -8.16 12.90
N LEU A 40 6.38 -6.94 12.67
CA LEU A 40 6.84 -5.73 13.38
C LEU A 40 5.72 -5.08 14.21
N GLU A 41 6.12 -4.34 15.25
CA GLU A 41 5.22 -3.66 16.19
C GLU A 41 4.34 -2.58 15.52
N GLU A 42 4.84 -1.90 14.50
CA GLU A 42 4.06 -0.91 13.76
C GLU A 42 2.84 -1.55 13.08
N GLY A 43 3.05 -2.66 12.36
CA GLY A 43 1.95 -3.39 11.75
C GLY A 43 1.03 -4.05 12.78
N LYS A 44 1.57 -4.56 13.92
CA LYS A 44 0.72 -5.09 15.01
C LYS A 44 -0.21 -4.01 15.56
N THR A 45 0.33 -2.81 15.78
CA THR A 45 -0.45 -1.65 16.22
C THR A 45 -1.51 -1.30 15.19
N ALA A 46 -1.21 -1.35 13.89
CA ALA A 46 -2.21 -1.11 12.85
C ALA A 46 -3.35 -2.16 12.81
N LEU A 47 -3.11 -3.37 13.33
CA LEU A 47 -4.07 -4.46 13.37
C LEU A 47 -4.89 -4.53 14.68
N HIS A 48 -4.68 -3.64 15.65
CA HIS A 48 -5.29 -3.72 16.99
C HIS A 48 -6.83 -3.88 17.01
N ASN A 49 -7.54 -3.33 16.02
CA ASN A 49 -9.00 -3.39 15.93
C ASN A 49 -9.52 -4.62 15.17
N LYS A 50 -8.64 -5.48 14.64
CA LYS A 50 -9.06 -6.67 13.88
C LYS A 50 -9.22 -7.86 14.83
N SER A 51 -10.33 -8.58 14.69
CA SER A 51 -10.68 -9.72 15.54
C SER A 51 -9.97 -11.03 15.16
N ASN A 52 -9.32 -11.08 14.01
CA ASN A 52 -8.74 -12.28 13.41
C ASN A 52 -7.21 -12.21 13.27
N VAL A 53 -6.54 -11.58 14.24
CA VAL A 53 -5.08 -11.42 14.28
C VAL A 53 -4.43 -12.56 15.07
N LEU A 54 -3.29 -13.04 14.58
CA LEU A 54 -2.39 -13.93 15.30
C LEU A 54 -1.29 -13.10 15.96
N ASN A 55 -0.99 -13.38 17.23
CA ASN A 55 -0.12 -12.55 18.07
C ASN A 55 1.37 -12.81 17.83
N ASP A 56 1.71 -14.05 17.51
CA ASP A 56 3.09 -14.48 17.36
C ASP A 56 3.25 -15.55 16.27
N ILE A 57 4.52 -15.85 15.95
CA ILE A 57 4.87 -16.82 14.92
C ILE A 57 4.47 -18.26 15.29
N LYS A 58 4.35 -18.60 16.58
CA LYS A 58 3.91 -19.94 17.01
C LYS A 58 2.43 -20.13 16.69
N GLU A 59 1.61 -19.10 16.88
CA GLU A 59 0.21 -19.11 16.45
C GLU A 59 0.07 -19.26 14.93
N VAL A 60 0.95 -18.62 14.13
CA VAL A 60 0.99 -18.83 12.67
C VAL A 60 1.29 -20.29 12.32
N LEU A 61 2.30 -20.88 12.96
CA LEU A 61 2.65 -22.29 12.75
C LEU A 61 1.54 -23.25 13.22
N HIS A 62 0.81 -22.89 14.27
CA HIS A 62 -0.34 -23.66 14.75
C HIS A 62 -1.55 -23.53 13.82
N TYR A 63 -1.81 -22.34 13.29
CA TYR A 63 -2.89 -22.07 12.34
C TYR A 63 -2.75 -22.91 11.06
N LYS A 64 -1.49 -23.13 10.62
CA LYS A 64 -1.13 -23.89 9.41
C LYS A 64 -1.85 -23.33 8.19
N PRO A 65 -1.52 -22.11 7.75
CA PRO A 65 -2.13 -21.52 6.55
C PRO A 65 -1.77 -22.37 5.32
N ASP A 66 -2.72 -22.48 4.39
CA ASP A 66 -2.47 -23.08 3.08
C ASP A 66 -1.86 -22.05 2.12
N ILE A 67 -2.26 -20.79 2.25
CA ILE A 67 -1.80 -19.65 1.44
C ILE A 67 -1.41 -18.47 2.34
N ILE A 68 -0.29 -17.82 2.02
CA ILE A 68 0.13 -16.56 2.63
C ILE A 68 0.13 -15.47 1.56
N LEU A 69 -0.68 -14.43 1.78
CA LEU A 69 -0.66 -13.20 1.01
C LEU A 69 0.29 -12.21 1.72
N THR A 70 1.51 -12.10 1.21
CA THR A 70 2.56 -11.27 1.79
C THR A 70 2.51 -9.87 1.21
N ILE A 71 2.14 -8.89 2.04
CA ILE A 71 2.19 -7.45 1.73
C ILE A 71 3.41 -6.84 2.42
N SER A 72 4.56 -7.46 2.18
CA SER A 72 5.89 -7.09 2.66
C SER A 72 6.92 -7.60 1.65
N ASP A 73 8.18 -7.23 1.81
CA ASP A 73 9.27 -7.69 0.93
C ASP A 73 9.84 -9.05 1.35
N SER A 74 9.42 -9.57 2.51
CA SER A 74 9.89 -10.82 3.09
C SER A 74 8.78 -11.58 3.81
N VAL A 75 8.98 -12.89 3.89
CA VAL A 75 8.17 -13.83 4.67
C VAL A 75 9.09 -14.95 5.16
N PRO A 76 8.90 -15.51 6.36
CA PRO A 76 9.74 -16.60 6.84
C PRO A 76 9.63 -17.83 5.95
N ASP A 77 10.78 -18.40 5.60
CA ASP A 77 10.91 -19.54 4.68
C ASP A 77 10.30 -20.83 5.26
N PHE A 78 10.43 -21.04 6.57
CA PHE A 78 9.99 -22.25 7.28
C PHE A 78 8.46 -22.41 7.39
N ILE A 79 7.66 -21.40 7.01
CA ILE A 79 6.20 -21.56 6.97
C ILE A 79 5.83 -22.32 5.70
N ASN A 80 5.35 -23.55 5.86
CA ASN A 80 4.97 -24.42 4.74
C ASN A 80 3.58 -24.07 4.20
N ALA A 81 3.52 -23.10 3.30
CA ALA A 81 2.33 -22.60 2.63
C ALA A 81 2.69 -22.05 1.25
N LEU A 82 1.71 -21.89 0.36
CA LEU A 82 1.89 -21.15 -0.88
C LEU A 82 2.13 -19.66 -0.56
N LYS A 83 3.31 -19.14 -0.88
CA LYS A 83 3.72 -17.77 -0.58
C LYS A 83 3.48 -16.87 -1.79
N VAL A 84 2.58 -15.90 -1.63
CA VAL A 84 2.16 -14.98 -2.68
C VAL A 84 2.64 -13.57 -2.35
N GLN A 85 3.43 -12.96 -3.25
CA GLN A 85 3.74 -11.55 -3.14
C GLN A 85 2.56 -10.71 -3.62
N VAL A 86 2.01 -9.90 -2.70
CA VAL A 86 1.10 -8.80 -3.00
C VAL A 86 1.88 -7.50 -2.79
N PHE A 87 1.97 -6.67 -3.81
CA PHE A 87 2.88 -5.53 -3.78
C PHE A 87 2.32 -4.35 -2.97
N HIS A 88 3.22 -3.63 -2.30
CA HIS A 88 2.89 -2.50 -1.43
C HIS A 88 2.68 -1.16 -2.16
N GLY A 89 2.93 -1.11 -3.47
CA GLY A 89 2.69 0.09 -4.29
C GLY A 89 3.29 -0.01 -5.69
N PHE A 90 2.93 0.94 -6.56
CA PHE A 90 3.47 1.02 -7.91
C PHE A 90 4.95 1.40 -7.92
N ASN A 91 5.67 1.02 -8.98
CA ASN A 91 7.03 1.48 -9.20
C ASN A 91 7.04 3.01 -9.40
N ALA A 92 7.56 3.75 -8.41
CA ALA A 92 7.63 5.20 -8.45
C ALA A 92 8.91 5.74 -9.10
N GLU A 93 9.79 4.87 -9.63
CA GLU A 93 11.06 5.20 -10.30
C GLU A 93 12.02 6.10 -9.49
N LYS A 94 11.79 6.26 -8.19
CA LYS A 94 12.56 7.16 -7.29
C LYS A 94 14.01 6.72 -7.07
N ARG A 95 14.36 5.48 -7.44
CA ARG A 95 15.68 4.85 -7.26
C ARG A 95 16.04 4.06 -8.51
N SER A 96 17.33 3.82 -8.75
CA SER A 96 17.80 3.08 -9.93
C SER A 96 17.04 1.76 -10.11
N PHE A 97 16.66 1.45 -11.36
CA PHE A 97 15.88 0.29 -11.79
C PHE A 97 16.28 -1.06 -11.17
N LYS A 98 17.55 -1.20 -10.75
CA LYS A 98 18.14 -2.44 -10.23
C LYS A 98 17.99 -2.66 -8.71
N LYS A 99 17.55 -1.69 -7.90
CA LYS A 99 17.82 -1.74 -6.44
C LYS A 99 16.66 -2.07 -5.50
N ASP A 100 15.39 -2.04 -5.90
CA ASP A 100 14.29 -2.35 -4.96
C ASP A 100 13.16 -3.15 -5.60
N HIS A 101 12.41 -2.54 -6.52
CA HIS A 101 11.09 -3.04 -6.91
C HIS A 101 11.10 -4.38 -7.67
N PHE A 102 12.18 -4.68 -8.40
CA PHE A 102 12.31 -5.88 -9.23
C PHE A 102 13.27 -6.93 -8.66
N ARG A 103 13.68 -6.78 -7.39
CA ARG A 103 14.61 -7.71 -6.75
C ARG A 103 13.90 -9.02 -6.38
N ILE A 104 14.27 -10.11 -7.06
CA ILE A 104 13.82 -11.47 -6.73
C ILE A 104 14.61 -11.99 -5.53
N ARG A 105 13.91 -12.23 -4.41
CA ARG A 105 14.50 -12.73 -3.16
C ARG A 105 14.41 -14.25 -2.99
N GLY A 106 13.66 -14.92 -3.86
CA GLY A 106 13.45 -16.37 -3.81
C GLY A 106 12.49 -16.84 -2.71
N LEU A 107 11.63 -15.94 -2.21
CA LEU A 107 10.73 -16.20 -1.08
C LEU A 107 9.29 -16.53 -1.48
N PHE A 108 8.91 -16.34 -2.74
CA PHE A 108 7.52 -16.37 -3.19
C PHE A 108 7.35 -17.34 -4.36
N ASP A 109 6.25 -18.09 -4.32
CA ASP A 109 5.83 -19.02 -5.36
C ASP A 109 5.01 -18.31 -6.46
N LEU A 110 4.35 -17.20 -6.11
CA LEU A 110 3.53 -16.40 -7.02
C LEU A 110 3.73 -14.90 -6.77
N TYR A 111 3.88 -14.13 -7.83
CA TYR A 111 3.87 -12.67 -7.80
C TYR A 111 2.58 -12.14 -8.45
N CYS A 112 1.76 -11.44 -7.66
CA CYS A 112 0.53 -10.78 -8.13
C CYS A 112 0.83 -9.31 -8.45
N THR A 113 1.20 -9.02 -9.69
CA THR A 113 1.63 -7.69 -10.12
C THR A 113 0.45 -6.76 -10.40
N GLN A 114 0.65 -5.45 -10.22
CA GLN A 114 -0.46 -4.49 -10.25
C GLN A 114 -0.81 -3.96 -11.63
N GLY A 115 0.05 -4.15 -12.63
CA GLY A 115 -0.22 -3.65 -13.97
C GLY A 115 0.95 -3.86 -14.95
N PRO A 116 0.72 -3.53 -16.24
CA PRO A 116 1.58 -4.00 -17.34
C PRO A 116 3.05 -3.59 -17.25
N SER A 117 3.32 -2.39 -16.70
CA SER A 117 4.68 -1.87 -16.54
C SER A 117 5.51 -2.71 -15.56
N THR A 118 4.90 -3.23 -14.49
CA THR A 118 5.56 -4.15 -13.55
C THR A 118 5.49 -5.60 -14.04
N THR A 119 4.34 -6.03 -14.55
CA THR A 119 4.09 -7.41 -15.01
C THR A 119 5.09 -7.83 -16.08
N SER A 120 5.32 -7.00 -17.09
CA SER A 120 6.22 -7.31 -18.20
C SER A 120 7.65 -7.61 -17.72
N ILE A 121 8.15 -6.86 -16.74
CA ILE A 121 9.48 -7.05 -16.14
C ILE A 121 9.51 -8.33 -15.30
N PHE A 122 8.51 -8.57 -14.45
CA PHE A 122 8.43 -9.81 -13.66
C PHE A 122 8.31 -11.07 -14.53
N LYS A 123 7.55 -11.00 -15.64
CA LYS A 123 7.48 -12.08 -16.65
C LYS A 123 8.82 -12.34 -17.32
N MET A 124 9.61 -11.31 -17.59
CA MET A 124 10.98 -11.47 -18.09
C MET A 124 11.88 -12.17 -17.06
N LEU A 125 11.79 -11.77 -15.80
CA LEU A 125 12.52 -12.40 -14.69
C LEU A 125 12.07 -13.85 -14.46
N GLN A 126 10.77 -14.13 -14.61
CA GLN A 126 10.19 -15.47 -14.47
C GLN A 126 10.88 -16.47 -15.40
N LYS A 127 11.10 -16.09 -16.67
CA LYS A 127 11.81 -16.93 -17.66
C LYS A 127 13.23 -17.29 -17.24
N LYS A 128 13.87 -16.41 -16.47
CA LYS A 128 15.24 -16.59 -15.96
C LYS A 128 15.30 -17.48 -14.72
N HIS A 129 14.42 -17.25 -13.75
CA HIS A 129 14.49 -17.91 -12.44
C HIS A 129 13.69 -19.22 -12.34
N LYS A 130 12.60 -19.36 -13.10
CA LYS A 130 11.79 -20.59 -13.27
C LYS A 130 11.27 -21.25 -11.98
N ASN A 131 11.24 -20.53 -10.87
CA ASN A 131 10.83 -21.03 -9.55
C ASN A 131 9.58 -20.34 -9.00
N TYR A 132 8.90 -19.51 -9.80
CA TYR A 132 7.68 -18.82 -9.42
C TYR A 132 6.80 -18.53 -10.65
N GLU A 133 5.54 -18.22 -10.39
CA GLU A 133 4.60 -17.70 -11.37
C GLU A 133 4.37 -16.19 -11.23
N VAL A 134 3.90 -15.56 -12.31
CA VAL A 134 3.55 -14.13 -12.32
C VAL A 134 2.16 -13.98 -12.90
N ILE A 135 1.26 -13.33 -12.19
CA ILE A 135 -0.10 -13.04 -12.66
C ILE A 135 -0.38 -11.55 -12.43
N GLU A 136 -0.90 -10.87 -13.45
CA GLU A 136 -1.37 -9.50 -13.30
C GLU A 136 -2.77 -9.50 -12.70
N THR A 137 -2.94 -8.83 -11.55
CA THR A 137 -4.19 -8.83 -10.79
C THR A 137 -4.77 -7.45 -10.57
N GLY A 138 -4.04 -6.38 -10.89
CA GLY A 138 -4.34 -5.06 -10.36
C GLY A 138 -3.85 -4.88 -8.93
N TRP A 139 -4.19 -3.75 -8.29
CA TRP A 139 -3.80 -3.44 -6.93
C TRP A 139 -5.01 -3.41 -6.00
N SER A 140 -5.14 -4.39 -5.12
CA SER A 140 -6.33 -4.53 -4.26
C SER A 140 -6.68 -3.29 -3.46
N LYS A 141 -5.70 -2.43 -3.13
CA LYS A 141 -5.96 -1.14 -2.46
C LYS A 141 -6.93 -0.23 -3.21
N VAL A 142 -7.00 -0.33 -4.54
CA VAL A 142 -7.89 0.49 -5.35
C VAL A 142 -9.25 -0.15 -5.59
N ASP A 143 -9.46 -1.41 -5.20
CA ASP A 143 -10.74 -2.11 -5.38
C ASP A 143 -11.92 -1.32 -4.77
N PRO A 144 -11.81 -0.73 -3.56
CA PRO A 144 -12.90 0.06 -2.98
C PRO A 144 -13.23 1.36 -3.73
N LEU A 145 -12.43 1.76 -4.73
CA LEU A 145 -12.73 2.91 -5.58
C LEU A 145 -13.78 2.59 -6.66
N PHE A 146 -14.14 1.30 -6.82
CA PHE A 146 -15.04 0.83 -7.86
C PHE A 146 -16.40 0.37 -7.31
N PRO A 147 -17.50 0.64 -8.04
CA PRO A 147 -17.55 1.44 -9.26
C PRO A 147 -17.24 2.92 -8.97
N ILE A 148 -16.61 3.60 -9.95
CA ILE A 148 -16.31 5.03 -9.80
C ILE A 148 -17.63 5.79 -9.85
N GLU A 149 -18.05 6.29 -8.69
CA GLU A 149 -19.26 7.10 -8.58
C GLU A 149 -19.00 8.53 -9.07
N LYS A 150 -19.95 9.07 -9.84
CA LYS A 150 -19.95 10.48 -10.18
C LYS A 150 -20.28 11.30 -8.94
N LYS A 151 -19.27 11.97 -8.39
CA LYS A 151 -19.48 12.95 -7.32
C LYS A 151 -20.15 14.20 -7.88
N PRO A 152 -21.07 14.84 -7.13
CA PRO A 152 -21.58 16.15 -7.52
C PRO A 152 -20.42 17.14 -7.64
N LYS A 153 -20.49 18.01 -8.64
CA LYS A 153 -19.49 19.06 -8.79
C LYS A 153 -19.71 20.08 -7.68
N ASN A 154 -18.66 20.40 -6.93
CA ASN A 154 -18.69 21.53 -6.01
C ASN A 154 -18.89 22.82 -6.81
N THR A 155 -19.63 23.77 -6.24
CA THR A 155 -19.76 25.13 -6.79
C THR A 155 -18.41 25.83 -6.83
N ILE A 156 -17.57 25.59 -5.81
CA ILE A 156 -16.19 26.04 -5.74
C ILE A 156 -15.26 24.83 -5.95
N PRO A 157 -14.40 24.83 -6.98
CA PRO A 157 -13.50 23.72 -7.26
C PRO A 157 -12.52 23.46 -6.11
N THR A 158 -12.16 22.19 -5.89
CA THR A 158 -11.21 21.79 -4.84
C THR A 158 -9.86 21.42 -5.44
N VAL A 159 -8.78 21.96 -4.89
CA VAL A 159 -7.38 21.64 -5.20
C VAL A 159 -6.80 20.82 -4.04
N MET A 160 -6.41 19.58 -4.32
CA MET A 160 -5.69 18.73 -3.37
C MET A 160 -4.18 18.86 -3.60
N ILE A 161 -3.44 19.24 -2.56
CA ILE A 161 -1.99 19.34 -2.55
C ILE A 161 -1.42 18.16 -1.78
N ALA A 162 -0.54 17.38 -2.40
CA ALA A 162 0.20 16.31 -1.73
C ALA A 162 1.69 16.54 -1.92
N SER A 163 2.48 16.50 -0.83
CA SER A 163 3.92 16.73 -0.90
C SER A 163 4.73 15.67 -0.15
N THR A 164 5.84 15.24 -0.76
CA THR A 164 6.80 14.30 -0.17
C THR A 164 7.85 15.03 0.67
N PHE A 165 8.70 14.31 1.42
CA PHE A 165 9.74 14.90 2.28
C PHE A 165 11.10 15.06 1.60
N THR A 166 11.32 14.40 0.45
CA THR A 166 12.59 14.55 -0.29
C THR A 166 12.64 15.95 -0.88
N GLU A 167 13.50 16.82 -0.34
CA GLU A 167 13.57 18.26 -0.62
C GLU A 167 13.50 18.58 -2.12
N ARG A 168 14.36 17.98 -2.94
CA ARG A 168 14.38 18.19 -4.41
C ARG A 168 13.08 17.80 -5.13
N LEU A 169 12.25 16.95 -4.52
CA LEU A 169 11.00 16.44 -5.09
C LEU A 169 9.77 16.98 -4.34
N SER A 170 9.97 17.88 -3.37
CA SER A 170 8.92 18.33 -2.47
C SER A 170 8.38 19.68 -2.92
N LEU A 171 7.10 19.72 -3.26
CA LEU A 171 6.37 20.96 -3.49
C LEU A 171 6.41 21.86 -2.26
N ALA A 172 6.32 21.28 -1.06
CA ALA A 172 6.30 22.00 0.21
C ALA A 172 7.58 22.79 0.50
N HIS A 173 8.71 22.42 -0.11
CA HIS A 173 9.98 23.13 0.02
C HIS A 173 10.17 24.23 -1.05
N ASN A 174 9.26 24.35 -2.03
CA ASN A 174 9.36 25.33 -3.09
C ASN A 174 8.65 26.64 -2.69
N GLU A 175 9.44 27.70 -2.51
CA GLU A 175 8.93 29.00 -2.06
C GLU A 175 7.99 29.66 -3.09
N ASP A 176 8.33 29.59 -4.37
CA ASP A 176 7.51 30.19 -5.44
C ASP A 176 6.12 29.53 -5.47
N VAL A 177 6.06 28.21 -5.30
CA VAL A 177 4.79 27.49 -5.20
C VAL A 177 4.02 27.90 -3.94
N TYR A 178 4.68 28.03 -2.79
CA TYR A 178 4.03 28.50 -1.58
C TYR A 178 3.40 29.89 -1.76
N GLN A 179 4.13 30.84 -2.35
CA GLN A 179 3.62 32.19 -2.59
C GLN A 179 2.42 32.20 -3.54
N GLU A 180 2.46 31.37 -4.59
CA GLU A 180 1.34 31.28 -5.52
C GLU A 180 0.11 30.63 -4.89
N ILE A 181 0.27 29.55 -4.12
CA ILE A 181 -0.86 28.95 -3.38
C ILE A 181 -1.43 29.96 -2.37
N LYS A 182 -0.58 30.70 -1.66
CA LYS A 182 -1.02 31.77 -0.74
C LYS A 182 -1.84 32.84 -1.45
N ARG A 183 -1.44 33.24 -2.66
CA ARG A 183 -2.19 34.19 -3.49
C ARG A 183 -3.55 33.61 -3.91
N LEU A 184 -3.59 32.33 -4.31
CA LEU A 184 -4.81 31.65 -4.73
C LEU A 184 -5.80 31.42 -3.59
N VAL A 185 -5.33 31.08 -2.39
CA VAL A 185 -6.19 30.94 -1.20
C VAL A 185 -6.91 32.24 -0.91
N LYS A 186 -6.20 33.38 -0.93
CA LYS A 186 -6.78 34.71 -0.72
C LYS A 186 -7.80 35.14 -1.79
N ALA A 187 -7.74 34.54 -2.98
CA ALA A 187 -8.69 34.84 -4.05
C ALA A 187 -10.04 34.12 -3.88
N GLU A 188 -10.13 33.14 -2.96
CA GLU A 188 -11.36 32.41 -2.60
C GLU A 188 -12.08 31.72 -3.77
N HIS A 189 -11.38 31.50 -4.88
CA HIS A 189 -11.89 30.79 -6.05
C HIS A 189 -11.79 29.26 -5.94
N TYR A 190 -11.05 28.76 -4.94
CA TYR A 190 -10.77 27.35 -4.77
C TYR A 190 -10.84 26.95 -3.30
N ASN A 191 -11.34 25.74 -3.04
CA ASN A 191 -11.13 25.05 -1.78
C ASN A 191 -9.77 24.34 -1.83
N PHE A 192 -8.98 24.42 -0.76
CA PHE A 192 -7.70 23.72 -0.68
C PHE A 192 -7.74 22.63 0.39
N THR A 193 -7.16 21.47 0.07
CA THR A 193 -6.87 20.41 1.05
C THR A 193 -5.43 19.94 0.86
N MET A 194 -4.76 19.55 1.94
CA MET A 194 -3.32 19.31 1.93
C MET A 194 -2.94 18.04 2.69
N VAL A 195 -2.06 17.23 2.09
CA VAL A 195 -1.43 16.08 2.72
C VAL A 195 0.08 16.22 2.64
N LEU A 196 0.70 16.54 3.77
CA LEU A 196 2.14 16.69 3.91
C LEU A 196 2.74 15.43 4.55
N HIS A 197 3.80 14.89 3.97
CA HIS A 197 4.46 13.70 4.51
C HIS A 197 4.97 13.95 5.94
N PRO A 198 4.78 13.01 6.90
CA PRO A 198 5.18 13.18 8.31
C PRO A 198 6.67 13.43 8.59
N LYS A 199 7.52 13.32 7.56
CA LYS A 199 8.97 13.52 7.64
C LYS A 199 9.38 14.93 7.19
N ILE A 200 8.44 15.74 6.71
CA ILE A 200 8.69 17.15 6.39
C ILE A 200 9.00 17.88 7.70
N PRO A 201 10.01 18.76 7.74
CA PRO A 201 10.32 19.55 8.93
C PRO A 201 9.11 20.31 9.46
N LYS A 202 8.91 20.27 10.79
CA LYS A 202 7.74 20.86 11.45
C LYS A 202 7.50 22.32 11.06
N HIS A 203 8.55 23.13 10.96
CA HIS A 203 8.41 24.55 10.58
C HIS A 203 7.80 24.75 9.18
N ILE A 204 8.03 23.82 8.24
CA ILE A 204 7.41 23.86 6.91
C ILE A 204 5.94 23.47 7.03
N VAL A 205 5.63 22.41 7.77
CA VAL A 205 4.24 21.99 8.03
C VAL A 205 3.43 23.15 8.64
N ASP A 206 4.00 23.81 9.66
CA ASP A 206 3.35 24.94 10.34
C ASP A 206 3.18 26.15 9.39
N LYS A 207 4.17 26.42 8.52
CA LYS A 207 4.07 27.47 7.49
C LYS A 207 2.93 27.23 6.49
N TRP A 208 2.73 25.99 6.06
CA TRP A 208 1.65 25.63 5.15
C TRP A 208 0.28 25.58 5.86
N ALA A 209 0.23 25.11 7.10
CA ALA A 209 -0.98 25.12 7.92
C ALA A 209 -1.50 26.54 8.18
N ALA A 210 -0.60 27.54 8.23
CA ALA A 210 -0.96 28.95 8.39
C ALA A 210 -1.69 29.58 7.18
N LEU A 211 -1.87 28.85 6.07
CA LEU A 211 -2.59 29.36 4.89
C LEU A 211 -4.12 29.30 5.04
N GLU A 212 -4.69 28.89 6.18
CA GLU A 212 -6.16 28.71 6.36
C GLU A 212 -6.81 27.85 5.26
N ALA A 213 -6.10 26.80 4.82
CA ALA A 213 -6.75 25.66 4.17
C ALA A 213 -7.19 24.70 5.28
N SER A 214 -8.40 24.13 5.18
CA SER A 214 -8.88 23.11 6.13
C SER A 214 -7.82 22.01 6.26
N CYS A 215 -7.09 21.99 7.38
CA CYS A 215 -5.88 21.19 7.51
C CYS A 215 -6.14 19.94 8.38
N PHE A 216 -5.96 18.79 7.72
CA PHE A 216 -5.83 17.40 8.18
C PHE A 216 -7.12 16.62 8.51
#